data_AF-A0A7K3YYZ2-F1
#
_entry.id   AF-A0A7K3YYZ2-F1
#
_cell.length_a   1.000
_cell.length_b   1.000
_cell.length_c   1.000
_cell.angle_alpha   90.00
_cell.angle_beta   90.00
_cell.angle_gamma   90.00
#
_symmetry.space_group_name_H-M   'P 1'
#
loop_
_entity.id
_entity.type
_entity.pdbx_description
1 polymer ?
#
loop_
_entity_poly.entity_id
_entity_poly.type
_entity_poly.pdbx_seq_one_letter_code
_entity_poly.pdbx_strand_id
1 'polypeptide(L)'
;MHYRAIALFLLVAAAALVSGCTQTDAPAATPAPTVALDAETVAAPSATIALGEEYFHKKFSFQSENDVFTEQFRVTNDPWAVDFVVNPMHTDPQYTWFEVKVTNMDTGRIETFGYGRTHPLDLHQQHPMYNAGPYKFEFRGNRVSVDVTVAKRNP
;
A
#
# COMPACT_ATOMS: atom_id res chain seq x y z
N MET A 1 9.64 -56.22 -4.74
CA MET A 1 10.45 -56.29 -5.98
C MET A 1 9.76 -55.43 -7.02
N HIS A 2 10.38 -54.56 -7.82
CA HIS A 2 11.67 -53.84 -7.71
C HIS A 2 11.54 -52.53 -8.51
N TYR A 3 12.33 -51.52 -8.18
CA TYR A 3 12.37 -50.21 -8.85
C TYR A 3 12.77 -50.28 -10.33
N ARG A 4 12.22 -49.37 -11.16
CA ARG A 4 12.83 -48.61 -12.29
C ARG A 4 11.70 -47.93 -13.11
N ALA A 5 11.84 -46.74 -13.70
CA ALA A 5 12.99 -45.83 -13.77
C ALA A 5 12.55 -44.35 -13.73
N ILE A 6 13.47 -43.49 -13.30
CA ILE A 6 13.36 -42.02 -13.27
C ILE A 6 13.91 -41.45 -14.59
N ALA A 7 13.55 -40.18 -14.88
CA ALA A 7 14.14 -39.26 -15.86
C ALA A 7 13.77 -39.46 -17.35
N LEU A 8 13.08 -38.44 -17.89
CA LEU A 8 13.30 -37.97 -19.25
C LEU A 8 13.07 -36.46 -19.33
N PHE A 9 14.02 -35.72 -18.74
CA PHE A 9 14.15 -34.27 -18.80
C PHE A 9 15.48 -33.95 -19.50
N LEU A 10 15.44 -33.75 -20.83
CA LEU A 10 16.56 -33.37 -21.71
C LEU A 10 15.91 -32.79 -22.98
N LEU A 11 15.68 -31.49 -23.09
CA LEU A 11 16.66 -30.44 -23.37
C LEU A 11 17.32 -30.65 -24.75
N VAL A 12 16.62 -30.19 -25.80
CA VAL A 12 17.06 -30.25 -27.21
C VAL A 12 17.18 -28.83 -27.76
N ALA A 13 18.42 -28.36 -27.87
CA ALA A 13 18.82 -27.25 -28.75
C ALA A 13 20.34 -27.36 -28.97
N ALA A 14 20.76 -28.21 -29.90
CA ALA A 14 22.17 -28.34 -30.28
C ALA A 14 22.58 -27.16 -31.16
N ALA A 15 23.67 -26.49 -30.80
CA ALA A 15 24.31 -25.47 -31.61
C ALA A 15 25.69 -25.97 -32.09
N ALA A 16 26.00 -25.77 -33.37
CA ALA A 16 27.34 -25.40 -33.88
C ALA A 16 27.45 -25.51 -35.42
N LEU A 17 27.75 -24.37 -36.06
CA LEU A 17 28.83 -24.16 -37.07
C LEU A 17 28.72 -24.94 -38.42
N VAL A 18 29.23 -24.50 -39.59
CA VAL A 18 30.06 -23.38 -40.09
C VAL A 18 29.54 -23.04 -41.52
N SER A 19 29.92 -22.02 -42.30
CA SER A 19 30.92 -20.92 -42.27
C SER A 19 30.59 -19.91 -43.40
N GLY A 20 30.97 -18.64 -43.31
CA GLY A 20 30.83 -17.68 -44.42
C GLY A 20 31.24 -16.24 -44.07
N CYS A 21 32.49 -15.85 -44.34
CA CYS A 21 33.04 -14.54 -43.97
C CYS A 21 33.23 -13.60 -45.18
N THR A 22 32.55 -12.46 -45.18
CA THR A 22 32.90 -11.10 -45.67
C THR A 22 31.71 -10.19 -45.23
N GLN A 23 31.79 -8.87 -45.01
CA GLN A 23 32.62 -7.82 -45.59
C GLN A 23 32.63 -6.54 -44.69
N THR A 24 33.82 -5.96 -44.49
CA THR A 24 34.21 -4.53 -44.28
C THR A 24 33.25 -3.46 -43.70
N ASP A 25 33.73 -2.85 -42.60
CA ASP A 25 33.60 -1.45 -42.08
C ASP A 25 32.26 -0.69 -41.94
N ALA A 26 31.89 -0.45 -40.68
CA ALA A 26 31.62 0.89 -40.12
C ALA A 26 31.88 0.88 -38.59
N PRO A 27 32.34 1.97 -37.96
CA PRO A 27 32.53 2.00 -36.51
C PRO A 27 31.17 1.93 -35.80
N ALA A 28 31.01 0.96 -34.90
CA ALA A 28 29.80 0.83 -34.08
C ALA A 28 29.65 2.06 -33.18
N ALA A 29 28.44 2.63 -33.16
CA ALA A 29 28.14 3.78 -32.31
C ALA A 29 28.30 3.40 -30.83
N THR A 30 28.98 4.25 -30.07
CA THR A 30 29.07 4.15 -28.60
C THR A 30 27.66 4.04 -28.03
N PRO A 31 27.35 3.05 -27.18
CA PRO A 31 26.06 3.01 -26.50
C PRO A 31 25.95 4.26 -25.62
N ALA A 32 24.97 5.11 -25.92
CA ALA A 32 24.60 6.20 -25.03
C ALA A 32 24.19 5.58 -23.67
N PRO A 33 24.66 6.10 -22.53
CA PRO A 33 24.19 5.62 -21.25
C PRO A 33 22.69 5.92 -21.15
N THR A 34 21.87 4.88 -21.11
CA THR A 34 20.47 5.00 -20.69
C THR A 34 20.51 5.50 -19.25
N VAL A 35 20.26 6.80 -19.07
CA VAL A 35 20.00 7.36 -17.75
C VAL A 35 18.75 6.65 -17.24
N ALA A 36 18.92 5.83 -16.20
CA ALA A 36 17.80 5.35 -15.43
C ALA A 36 17.12 6.60 -14.85
N LEU A 37 15.92 6.90 -15.35
CA LEU A 37 15.01 7.79 -14.66
C LEU A 37 14.63 7.05 -13.37
N ASP A 38 15.29 7.41 -12.28
CA ASP A 38 14.70 7.20 -10.96
C ASP A 38 13.33 7.90 -11.01
N ALA A 39 12.28 7.09 -11.05
CA ALA A 39 10.94 7.53 -10.76
C ALA A 39 10.87 7.77 -9.25
N GLU A 40 11.56 8.83 -8.80
CA GLU A 40 11.38 9.41 -7.48
C GLU A 40 9.91 9.82 -7.41
N THR A 41 9.11 8.93 -6.85
CA THR A 41 7.71 9.15 -6.59
C THR A 41 7.67 10.17 -5.46
N VAL A 42 7.73 11.44 -5.84
CA VAL A 42 7.55 12.57 -4.92
C VAL A 42 6.20 12.35 -4.27
N ALA A 43 6.23 11.87 -3.03
CA ALA A 43 5.05 11.68 -2.22
C ALA A 43 4.41 13.07 -2.09
N ALA A 44 3.30 13.27 -2.80
CA ALA A 44 2.55 14.53 -2.70
C ALA A 44 2.20 14.73 -1.22
N PRO A 45 2.46 15.92 -0.64
CA PRO A 45 2.24 16.14 0.78
C PRO A 45 0.79 15.83 1.10
N SER A 46 0.55 14.85 1.99
CA SER A 46 -0.81 14.55 2.44
C SER A 46 -1.37 15.81 3.10
N ALA A 47 -2.40 16.39 2.49
CA ALA A 47 -2.95 17.65 2.96
C ALA A 47 -3.42 17.49 4.41
N THR A 48 -2.88 18.28 5.33
CA THR A 48 -3.23 18.21 6.76
C THR A 48 -4.19 19.33 7.11
N ILE A 49 -5.22 19.02 7.90
CA ILE A 49 -6.13 19.98 8.51
C ILE A 49 -5.97 19.98 10.04
N ALA A 50 -6.22 21.13 10.68
CA ALA A 50 -6.34 21.16 12.13
C ALA A 50 -7.61 20.37 12.54
N LEU A 51 -7.48 19.44 13.48
CA LEU A 51 -8.61 18.66 14.01
C LEU A 51 -9.37 19.48 15.05
N GLY A 52 -10.69 19.48 14.94
CA GLY A 52 -11.63 20.12 15.86
C GLY A 52 -12.41 19.08 16.66
N GLU A 53 -13.74 19.23 16.71
CA GLU A 53 -14.62 18.29 17.42
C GLU A 53 -14.61 16.88 16.79
N GLU A 54 -14.42 15.87 17.63
CA GLU A 54 -14.33 14.47 17.23
C GLU A 54 -15.72 13.85 17.02
N TYR A 55 -15.90 13.17 15.88
CA TYR A 55 -17.02 12.24 15.68
C TYR A 55 -16.77 10.89 16.34
N PHE A 56 -15.49 10.51 16.42
CA PHE A 56 -15.04 9.18 16.81
C PHE A 56 -13.58 9.26 17.25
N HIS A 57 -13.26 8.70 18.41
CA HIS A 57 -11.88 8.45 18.84
C HIS A 57 -11.84 7.10 19.56
N LYS A 58 -11.10 6.13 19.00
CA LYS A 58 -10.91 4.80 19.60
C LYS A 58 -9.53 4.22 19.31
N LYS A 59 -9.03 3.46 20.28
CA LYS A 59 -7.83 2.61 20.14
C LYS A 59 -8.22 1.21 19.72
N PHE A 60 -7.57 0.71 18.68
CA PHE A 60 -7.67 -0.66 18.20
C PHE A 60 -6.36 -1.41 18.44
N SER A 61 -6.45 -2.73 18.63
CA SER A 61 -5.29 -3.62 18.62
C SER A 61 -5.60 -4.83 17.77
N PHE A 62 -4.69 -5.15 16.87
CA PHE A 62 -4.76 -6.27 15.95
C PHE A 62 -3.59 -7.21 16.27
N GLN A 63 -3.91 -8.42 16.70
CA GLN A 63 -2.96 -9.49 16.96
C GLN A 63 -2.79 -10.39 15.73
N SER A 64 -3.83 -10.52 14.89
CA SER A 64 -3.85 -11.34 13.67
C SER A 64 -4.51 -10.64 12.48
N GLU A 65 -4.18 -11.05 11.26
CA GLU A 65 -4.80 -10.55 10.01
C GLU A 65 -6.32 -10.80 9.90
N ASN A 66 -6.87 -11.65 10.76
CA ASN A 66 -8.29 -11.97 10.84
C ASN A 66 -9.06 -11.00 11.74
N ASP A 67 -8.36 -10.13 12.47
CA ASP A 67 -8.96 -9.17 13.38
C ASP A 67 -9.52 -8.02 12.54
N VAL A 68 -10.85 -7.89 12.54
CA VAL A 68 -11.56 -6.87 11.76
C VAL A 68 -12.56 -6.15 12.67
N PHE A 69 -12.48 -4.83 12.71
CA PHE A 69 -13.46 -3.97 13.38
C PHE A 69 -14.25 -3.18 12.35
N THR A 70 -15.49 -2.83 12.66
CA THR A 70 -16.34 -2.03 11.78
C THR A 70 -17.12 -1.02 12.60
N GLU A 71 -17.12 0.23 12.13
CA GLU A 71 -17.83 1.34 12.75
C GLU A 71 -18.65 2.05 11.67
N GLN A 72 -19.80 2.60 12.04
CA GLN A 72 -20.67 3.30 11.11
C GLN A 72 -21.30 4.51 11.80
N PHE A 73 -21.12 5.70 11.23
CA PHE A 73 -21.71 6.94 11.74
C PHE A 73 -21.95 7.94 10.60
N ARG A 74 -22.70 9.00 10.88
CA ARG A 74 -22.94 10.10 9.93
C ARG A 74 -22.03 11.28 10.27
N VAL A 75 -21.19 11.63 9.32
CA VAL A 75 -20.44 12.89 9.30
C VAL A 75 -21.37 14.01 8.83
N THR A 76 -21.33 15.14 9.52
CA THR A 76 -22.26 16.29 9.33
C THR A 76 -21.60 17.53 8.76
N ASN A 77 -20.27 17.64 8.82
CA ASN A 77 -19.51 18.83 8.47
C ASN A 77 -18.38 18.45 7.49
N ASP A 78 -18.08 19.38 6.60
CA ASP A 78 -17.03 19.31 5.58
C ASP A 78 -16.20 20.61 5.67
N PRO A 79 -14.85 20.55 5.69
CA PRO A 79 -14.02 19.33 5.68
C PRO A 79 -13.91 18.67 7.05
N TRP A 80 -13.58 17.38 7.02
CA TRP A 80 -13.26 16.53 8.15
C TRP A 80 -12.03 15.68 7.81
N ALA A 81 -11.47 14.93 8.75
CA ALA A 81 -10.35 14.03 8.46
C ALA A 81 -10.45 12.72 9.23
N VAL A 82 -9.82 11.69 8.66
CA VAL A 82 -9.36 10.50 9.37
C VAL A 82 -7.90 10.74 9.74
N ASP A 83 -7.61 10.69 11.03
CA ASP A 83 -6.27 10.77 11.60
C ASP A 83 -5.98 9.44 12.32
N PHE A 84 -4.78 8.88 12.13
CA PHE A 84 -4.40 7.69 12.88
C PHE A 84 -2.91 7.66 13.23
N VAL A 85 -2.63 7.19 14.45
CA VAL A 85 -1.30 6.97 14.99
C VAL A 85 -1.06 5.48 15.18
N VAL A 86 -0.08 4.95 14.47
CA VAL A 86 0.28 3.53 14.41
C VAL A 86 1.41 3.23 15.39
N ASN A 87 1.24 2.20 16.19
CA ASN A 87 2.25 1.65 17.09
C ASN A 87 2.52 0.17 16.73
N PRO A 88 3.56 -0.11 15.93
CA PRO A 88 4.03 -1.47 15.62
C PRO A 88 4.32 -2.29 16.88
N MET A 89 3.77 -3.51 16.96
CA MET A 89 4.11 -4.50 18.00
C MET A 89 5.27 -5.42 17.59
N HIS A 90 5.79 -5.25 16.37
CA HIS A 90 6.90 -6.02 15.83
C HIS A 90 7.87 -5.08 15.10
N THR A 91 9.17 -5.37 15.15
CA THR A 91 10.22 -4.48 14.62
C THR A 91 10.37 -4.55 13.10
N ASP A 92 10.04 -5.69 12.49
CA ASP A 92 10.03 -5.86 11.04
C ASP A 92 8.68 -5.43 10.45
N PRO A 93 8.64 -4.40 9.58
CA PRO A 93 7.42 -3.91 8.94
C PRO A 93 6.74 -4.90 8.00
N GLN A 94 7.40 -5.99 7.57
CA GLN A 94 6.75 -7.02 6.76
C GLN A 94 5.65 -7.77 7.52
N TYR A 95 5.78 -7.86 8.85
CA TYR A 95 4.83 -8.54 9.72
C TYR A 95 3.86 -7.59 10.46
N THR A 96 4.03 -6.28 10.32
CA THR A 96 3.16 -5.27 10.93
C THR A 96 2.51 -4.42 9.85
N TRP A 97 1.17 -4.40 9.81
CA TRP A 97 0.44 -3.54 8.91
C TRP A 97 -0.91 -3.14 9.51
N PHE A 98 -1.45 -2.03 9.03
CA PHE A 98 -2.78 -1.53 9.35
C PHE A 98 -3.46 -1.05 8.07
N GLU A 99 -4.78 -1.21 7.99
CA GLU A 99 -5.60 -0.69 6.90
C GLU A 99 -6.94 -0.19 7.44
N VAL A 100 -7.32 1.03 7.04
CA VAL A 100 -8.65 1.60 7.21
C VAL A 100 -9.29 1.77 5.84
N LYS A 101 -10.44 1.14 5.66
CA LYS A 101 -11.28 1.26 4.47
C LYS A 101 -12.51 2.08 4.79
N VAL A 102 -12.59 3.26 4.20
CA VAL A 102 -13.64 4.26 4.38
C VAL A 102 -14.61 4.15 3.20
N THR A 103 -15.89 3.87 3.49
CA THR A 103 -16.95 3.76 2.47
C THR A 103 -17.99 4.83 2.72
N ASN A 104 -18.14 5.80 1.80
CA ASN A 104 -19.29 6.71 1.79
C ASN A 104 -20.53 5.91 1.34
N MET A 105 -21.54 5.81 2.20
CA MET A 105 -22.70 4.95 1.94
C MET A 105 -23.77 5.58 1.05
N ASP A 106 -23.76 6.90 0.86
CA ASP A 106 -24.67 7.59 -0.07
C ASP A 106 -24.19 7.44 -1.54
N THR A 107 -22.87 7.41 -1.76
CA THR A 107 -22.25 7.36 -3.11
C THR A 107 -21.62 6.02 -3.48
N GLY A 108 -21.36 5.14 -2.50
CA GLY A 108 -20.60 3.91 -2.68
C GLY A 108 -19.09 4.12 -2.90
N ARG A 109 -18.58 5.35 -2.81
CA ARG A 109 -17.13 5.64 -2.96
C ARG A 109 -16.34 5.00 -1.82
N ILE A 110 -15.28 4.29 -2.17
CA ILE A 110 -14.36 3.63 -1.24
C ILE A 110 -13.00 4.31 -1.33
N GLU A 111 -12.43 4.65 -0.18
CA GLU A 111 -11.09 5.18 -0.01
C GLU A 111 -10.38 4.32 1.04
N THR A 112 -9.16 3.88 0.75
CA THR A 112 -8.39 2.97 1.63
C THR A 112 -7.06 3.62 1.97
N PHE A 113 -6.74 3.66 3.25
CA PHE A 113 -5.50 4.21 3.81
C PHE A 113 -4.88 3.20 4.78
N GLY A 114 -3.61 3.36 5.15
CA GLY A 114 -2.99 2.39 6.05
C GLY A 114 -1.51 2.60 6.31
N TYR A 115 -0.91 1.60 6.93
CA TYR A 115 0.53 1.54 7.23
C TYR A 115 1.08 0.16 6.82
N GLY A 116 2.25 0.17 6.16
CA GLY A 116 2.92 -1.05 5.71
C GLY A 116 2.25 -1.71 4.50
N ARG A 117 2.78 -2.89 4.11
CA ARG A 117 2.48 -3.56 2.84
C ARG A 117 2.71 -2.66 1.62
N THR A 118 1.65 -2.02 1.12
CA THR A 118 1.63 -1.12 -0.05
C THR A 118 1.39 0.34 0.34
N HIS A 119 1.18 0.61 1.63
CA HIS A 119 0.94 1.95 2.19
C HIS A 119 2.24 2.54 2.77
N PRO A 120 2.30 3.86 3.01
CA PRO A 120 3.46 4.50 3.65
C PRO A 120 3.80 3.89 5.02
N LEU A 121 5.05 4.09 5.46
CA LEU A 121 5.54 3.68 6.78
C LEU A 121 5.52 4.83 7.81
N ASP A 122 4.77 5.89 7.51
CA ASP A 122 4.54 7.00 8.44
C ASP A 122 3.68 6.53 9.61
N LEU A 123 4.21 6.70 10.83
CA LEU A 123 3.54 6.30 12.08
C LEU A 123 2.36 7.22 12.44
N HIS A 124 2.30 8.43 11.90
CA HIS A 124 1.16 9.32 12.01
C HIS A 124 0.75 9.75 10.62
N GLN A 125 -0.51 9.48 10.27
CA GLN A 125 -1.08 9.84 8.97
C GLN A 125 -2.42 10.51 9.15
N GLN A 126 -2.69 11.49 8.29
CA GLN A 126 -3.96 12.19 8.25
C GLN A 126 -4.45 12.32 6.80
N HIS A 127 -5.73 12.02 6.60
CA HIS A 127 -6.40 12.05 5.31
C HIS A 127 -7.65 12.93 5.41
N PRO A 128 -7.66 14.12 4.78
CA PRO A 128 -8.79 15.01 4.78
C PRO A 128 -9.83 14.55 3.76
N MET A 129 -11.08 14.73 4.12
CA MET A 129 -12.26 14.20 3.44
C MET A 129 -13.25 15.35 3.21
N TYR A 130 -13.73 15.46 1.97
CA TYR A 130 -14.41 16.66 1.46
C TYR A 130 -15.88 16.44 1.13
N ASN A 131 -16.57 15.59 1.91
CA ASN A 131 -18.00 15.31 1.75
C ASN A 131 -18.60 14.87 3.10
N ALA A 132 -19.73 15.46 3.48
CA ALA A 132 -20.56 14.96 4.57
C ALA A 132 -21.40 13.74 4.11
N GLY A 133 -21.88 12.92 5.04
CA GLY A 133 -22.67 11.72 4.73
C GLY A 133 -22.57 10.60 5.77
N PRO A 134 -23.31 9.50 5.58
CA PRO A 134 -23.11 8.25 6.32
C PRO A 134 -21.86 7.54 5.80
N TYR A 135 -20.98 7.16 6.72
CA TYR A 135 -19.74 6.46 6.43
C TYR A 135 -19.68 5.13 7.18
N LYS A 136 -19.21 4.09 6.50
CA LYS A 136 -18.78 2.82 7.11
C LYS A 136 -17.25 2.76 7.09
N PHE A 137 -16.65 2.53 8.24
CA PHE A 137 -15.23 2.29 8.42
C PHE A 137 -15.01 0.81 8.71
N GLU A 138 -14.06 0.20 8.01
CA GLU A 138 -13.63 -1.17 8.21
C GLU A 138 -12.13 -1.15 8.50
N PHE A 139 -11.76 -1.53 9.71
CA PHE A 139 -10.39 -1.48 10.23
C PHE A 139 -9.82 -2.89 10.29
N ARG A 140 -8.61 -3.07 9.78
CA ARG A 140 -7.89 -4.35 9.69
C ARG A 140 -6.43 -4.13 10.02
N GLY A 141 -5.74 -5.15 10.50
CA GLY A 141 -4.31 -5.04 10.76
C GLY A 141 -3.68 -6.34 11.22
N ASN A 142 -2.40 -6.28 11.56
CA ASN A 142 -1.65 -7.40 12.11
C ASN A 142 -0.51 -6.87 12.99
N ARG A 143 -0.37 -7.43 14.20
CA ARG A 143 0.70 -7.09 15.17
C ARG A 143 0.89 -5.58 15.34
N VAL A 144 -0.22 -4.87 15.56
CA VAL A 144 -0.24 -3.40 15.60
C VAL A 144 -1.28 -2.91 16.59
N SER A 145 -0.99 -1.80 17.28
CA SER A 145 -2.00 -0.98 17.95
C SER A 145 -2.15 0.32 17.17
N VAL A 146 -3.37 0.83 17.03
CA VAL A 146 -3.63 2.08 16.31
C VAL A 146 -4.61 2.94 17.11
N ASP A 147 -4.24 4.19 17.32
CA ASP A 147 -5.15 5.22 17.82
C ASP A 147 -5.80 5.90 16.61
N VAL A 148 -7.13 5.86 16.49
CA VAL A 148 -7.85 6.40 15.32
C VAL A 148 -8.82 7.48 15.78
N THR A 149 -8.65 8.68 15.21
CA THR A 149 -9.54 9.83 15.41
C THR A 149 -10.19 10.21 14.09
N VAL A 150 -11.51 10.44 14.11
CA VAL A 150 -12.23 11.06 13.00
C VAL A 150 -12.87 12.33 13.53
N ALA A 151 -12.47 13.48 12.99
CA ALA A 151 -12.86 14.78 13.53
C ALA A 151 -13.21 15.78 12.43
N LYS A 152 -14.03 16.76 12.79
CA LYS A 152 -14.29 17.97 11.98
C LYS A 152 -12.98 18.74 11.81
N ARG A 153 -12.88 19.56 10.77
CA ARG A 153 -11.88 20.63 10.74
C ARG A 153 -12.12 21.62 11.91
N ASN A 154 -11.05 22.02 12.58
CA ASN A 154 -11.03 23.19 13.46
C ASN A 154 -11.15 24.48 12.60
N PRO A 155 -12.12 25.38 12.86
CA PRO A 155 -12.37 26.57 12.02
C PRO A 155 -11.13 27.41 11.68
#